data_AF-A0A0U3EZZ2-F1
#
_entry.id   AF-A0A0U3EZZ2-F1
#
_cell.length_a   1.000
_cell.length_b   1.000
_cell.length_c   1.000
_cell.angle_alpha   90.00
_cell.angle_beta   90.00
_cell.angle_gamma   90.00
#
_symmetry.space_group_name_H-M   'P 1'
#
loop_
_entity.id
_entity.type
_entity.pdbx_description
1 polymer ?
#
loop_
_entity_poly.entity_id
_entity_poly.type
_entity_poly.pdbx_seq_one_letter_code
_entity_poly.pdbx_strand_id
1 'polypeptide(L)' 'MTPSTTFKAVSKLSILAAASLSLLTLAQAAEPYPATPQKPVTDNYHGTAVVDSYRWMEDMKAPEFQAWMKT' A
#
# COMPACT_ATOMS: atom_id res chain seq x y z
N MET A 1 14.71 23.34 -64.54
CA MET A 1 15.95 22.86 -63.90
C MET A 1 15.94 23.36 -62.46
N THR A 2 16.03 22.42 -61.52
CA THR A 2 16.08 22.54 -60.03
C THR A 2 14.74 22.53 -59.25
N PRO A 3 14.64 21.70 -58.18
CA PRO A 3 13.39 21.12 -57.69
C PRO A 3 12.73 21.86 -56.51
N SER A 4 11.42 21.64 -56.36
CA SER A 4 10.63 22.03 -55.20
C SER A 4 10.97 21.17 -53.98
N THR A 5 11.62 21.77 -52.98
CA THR A 5 11.93 21.11 -51.71
C THR A 5 10.65 21.01 -50.87
N THR A 6 9.97 19.87 -50.95
CA THR A 6 8.83 19.54 -50.10
C THR A 6 9.34 19.13 -48.72
N PHE A 7 9.27 20.03 -47.73
CA PHE A 7 9.64 19.73 -46.34
C PHE A 7 8.52 18.91 -45.67
N LYS A 8 8.45 17.60 -45.93
CA LYS A 8 7.66 16.65 -45.13
C LYS A 8 8.53 16.11 -44.00
N ALA A 9 8.72 16.90 -42.95
CA ALA A 9 9.37 16.44 -41.73
C ALA A 9 8.65 16.97 -40.47
N VAL A 10 7.32 16.95 -40.47
CA VAL A 10 6.53 17.14 -39.25
C VAL A 10 5.39 16.13 -39.27
N SER A 11 5.66 14.86 -38.95
CA SER A 11 4.57 13.89 -38.77
C SER A 11 4.91 12.65 -37.92
N LYS A 12 6.16 12.48 -37.48
CA LYS A 12 6.54 11.28 -36.69
C LYS A 12 7.12 11.55 -35.31
N LEU A 13 7.20 12.81 -34.88
CA LEU A 13 7.74 13.14 -33.55
C LEU A 13 6.66 13.45 -32.50
N SER A 14 5.42 13.73 -32.91
CA SER A 14 4.33 14.06 -31.97
C SER A 14 3.62 12.85 -31.35
N ILE A 15 3.89 11.62 -31.80
CA ILE A 15 3.30 10.40 -31.22
C ILE A 15 4.18 9.84 -30.08
N LEU A 16 5.47 10.18 -30.02
CA LEU A 16 6.38 9.72 -28.97
C LEU A 16 6.27 10.54 -27.66
N ALA A 17 5.77 11.78 -27.71
CA ALA A 17 5.62 12.63 -26.53
C ALA A 17 4.34 12.36 -25.72
N ALA A 18 3.31 11.77 -26.34
CA ALA A 18 2.06 11.42 -25.65
C ALA A 18 2.11 10.07 -24.92
N ALA A 19 3.01 9.16 -25.35
CA ALA A 19 3.16 7.84 -24.76
C ALA A 19 3.96 7.85 -23.43
N SER A 20 4.79 8.86 -23.19
CA SER A 20 5.67 8.93 -22.03
C SER A 20 5.02 9.49 -20.76
N LEU A 21 3.85 10.13 -20.85
CA LEU A 21 3.16 10.71 -19.68
C LEU A 21 2.11 9.78 -19.04
N SER A 22 1.81 8.64 -19.66
CA SER A 22 0.76 7.71 -19.20
C SER A 22 1.25 6.69 -18.15
N LEU A 23 2.53 6.72 -17.77
CA LEU A 23 3.16 5.74 -16.88
C LEU A 23 3.25 6.18 -15.41
N LEU A 24 2.77 7.38 -15.06
CA LEU A 24 2.95 7.96 -13.72
C LEU A 24 1.80 7.72 -12.72
N THR A 25 0.75 6.98 -13.09
CA THR A 25 -0.40 6.74 -12.19
C THR A 25 -0.56 5.29 -11.78
N LEU A 26 0.52 4.63 -11.37
CA LEU A 26 0.40 3.50 -10.44
C LEU A 26 0.25 4.10 -9.03
N ALA A 27 -0.98 4.42 -8.66
CA ALA A 27 -1.31 4.67 -7.27
C ALA A 27 -0.92 3.41 -6.48
N GLN A 28 0.13 3.52 -5.68
CA GLN A 28 0.59 2.42 -4.84
C GLN A 28 -0.44 2.22 -3.73
N ALA A 29 -1.32 1.23 -3.90
CA ALA A 29 -2.23 0.82 -2.86
C ALA A 29 -1.41 0.33 -1.66
N ALA A 30 -1.74 0.81 -0.46
CA ALA A 30 -1.15 0.26 0.76
C ALA A 30 -1.65 -1.18 0.93
N GLU A 31 -0.74 -2.10 1.23
CA GLU A 31 -1.13 -3.45 1.62
C GLU A 31 -2.02 -3.38 2.87
N PRO A 32 -3.12 -4.17 2.93
CA PRO A 32 -3.97 -4.19 4.10
C PRO A 32 -3.19 -4.70 5.31
N TYR A 33 -3.41 -4.09 6.46
CA TYR A 33 -2.85 -4.61 7.72
C TYR A 33 -3.40 -6.02 7.99
N PRO A 34 -2.61 -6.87 8.66
CA PRO A 34 -3.12 -8.15 9.09
C PRO A 34 -4.35 -8.04 9.98
N ALA A 35 -5.28 -8.97 9.80
CA ALA A 35 -6.41 -9.08 10.71
C ALA A 35 -5.93 -9.51 12.10
N THR A 36 -6.20 -8.68 13.11
CA THR A 36 -5.78 -8.94 14.50
C THR A 36 -6.94 -9.45 15.34
N PRO A 37 -6.88 -10.69 15.88
CA PRO A 37 -7.91 -11.20 16.78
C PRO A 37 -8.06 -10.36 18.05
N GLN A 38 -9.31 -10.04 18.41
CA GLN A 38 -9.63 -9.45 19.71
C GLN A 38 -9.92 -10.56 20.71
N LYS A 39 -9.23 -10.54 21.85
CA LYS A 39 -9.45 -11.43 23.00
C LYS A 39 -9.66 -10.59 24.25
N PRO A 40 -10.90 -10.17 24.53
CA PRO A 40 -11.20 -9.25 25.62
C PRO A 40 -10.78 -9.82 26.97
N VAL A 41 -9.83 -9.16 27.62
CA VAL A 41 -9.50 -9.34 29.04
C VAL A 41 -9.93 -8.09 29.78
N THR A 42 -10.71 -8.22 30.85
CA THR A 42 -11.16 -7.08 31.65
C THR A 42 -10.47 -7.07 33.00
N ASP A 43 -9.76 -5.98 33.28
CA ASP A 43 -9.13 -5.70 34.56
C ASP A 43 -9.94 -4.60 35.29
N ASN A 44 -9.87 -4.53 36.62
CA ASN A 44 -10.51 -3.49 37.41
C ASN A 44 -9.45 -2.65 38.14
N TYR A 45 -9.37 -1.37 37.79
CA TYR A 45 -8.45 -0.40 38.39
C TYR A 45 -9.23 0.65 39.17
N HIS A 46 -9.09 0.65 40.50
CA HIS A 46 -9.75 1.62 41.39
C HIS A 46 -11.27 1.72 41.18
N GLY A 47 -11.93 0.60 40.88
CA GLY A 47 -13.37 0.56 40.59
C GLY A 47 -13.74 0.80 39.12
N THR A 48 -12.76 1.06 38.26
CA THR A 48 -12.95 1.27 36.82
C THR A 48 -12.60 0.00 36.04
N ALA A 49 -13.56 -0.52 35.27
CA ALA A 49 -13.31 -1.64 34.36
C ALA A 49 -12.54 -1.16 33.13
N VAL A 50 -11.43 -1.82 32.81
CA VAL A 50 -10.59 -1.55 31.63
C VAL A 50 -10.48 -2.84 30.82
N VAL A 51 -10.87 -2.77 29.54
CA VAL A 51 -10.82 -3.90 28.61
C VAL A 51 -9.57 -3.80 27.76
N ASP A 52 -8.71 -4.81 27.85
CA ASP A 52 -7.55 -5.00 27.00
C ASP A 52 -7.78 -6.19 26.08
N SER A 53 -8.23 -5.92 24.86
CA SER A 53 -8.50 -6.94 23.84
C SER A 53 -7.24 -7.55 23.23
N TYR A 54 -6.06 -7.01 23.52
CA TYR A 54 -4.80 -7.41 22.88
C TYR A 54 -3.73 -7.88 23.86
N ARG A 55 -4.09 -8.07 25.14
CA ARG A 55 -3.25 -8.67 26.20
C ARG A 55 -2.48 -9.93 25.76
N TRP A 56 -3.09 -10.73 24.88
CA TRP A 56 -2.48 -11.95 24.35
C TRP A 56 -1.18 -11.73 23.56
N MET A 57 -0.91 -10.49 23.10
CA MET A 57 0.33 -10.12 22.43
C MET A 57 1.50 -9.84 23.39
N GLU A 58 1.25 -9.70 24.69
CA GLU A 58 2.32 -9.44 25.68
C GLU A 58 3.22 -10.68 25.88
N ASP A 59 2.70 -11.88 25.63
CA ASP A 59 3.50 -13.10 25.63
C ASP A 59 4.23 -13.30 24.29
N MET A 60 5.45 -12.79 24.22
CA MET A 60 6.31 -12.91 23.03
C MET A 60 6.62 -14.37 22.64
N LYS A 61 6.46 -15.34 23.55
CA LYS A 61 6.73 -16.76 23.28
C LYS A 61 5.48 -17.52 22.85
N ALA A 62 4.30 -16.92 22.96
CA ALA A 62 3.05 -17.56 22.56
C ALA A 62 3.09 -17.91 21.06
N PRO A 63 2.77 -19.16 20.69
CA PRO A 63 2.72 -19.57 19.28
C PRO A 63 1.79 -18.71 18.44
N GLU A 64 0.69 -18.25 19.04
CA GLU A 64 -0.29 -17.39 18.38
C GLU A 64 0.26 -16.00 18.03
N PHE A 65 0.96 -15.35 18.95
CA PHE A 65 1.59 -14.06 18.68
C PHE A 65 2.70 -14.18 17.64
N GLN A 66 3.51 -15.23 17.73
CA GLN A 66 4.53 -15.55 16.73
C GLN A 66 3.94 -15.87 15.34
N ALA A 67 2.74 -16.44 15.28
CA ALA A 67 2.04 -16.67 14.01
C ALA A 67 1.49 -15.35 13.44
N TRP A 68 0.90 -14.50 14.27
CA TRP A 68 0.41 -13.18 13.87
C TRP A 68 1.53 -12.23 13.42
N MET A 69 2.73 -12.27 14.02
CA MET A 69 3.86 -11.46 13.52
C MET A 69 4.31 -11.83 12.09
N LYS A 70 3.87 -12.97 11.55
CA LYS A 70 4.25 -13.47 10.23
C LYS A 70 3.15 -13.28 9.17
N THR A 71 2.01 -12.69 9.55
CA THR A 71 0.90 -12.40 8.63
C THR A 71 1.15 -11.14 7.82
#